data_AF-A0A0N0SP23-F1
#
_entry.id   AF-A0A0N0SP23-F1
#
_cell.length_a   1.000
_cell.length_b   1.000
_cell.length_c   1.000
_cell.angle_alpha   90.00
_cell.angle_beta   90.00
_cell.angle_gamma   90.00
#
_symmetry.space_group_name_H-M   'P 1'
#
loop_
_entity.id
_entity.type
_entity.pdbx_description
1 polymer ?
#
loop_
_entity_poly.entity_id
_entity_poly.type
_entity_poly.pdbx_seq_one_letter_code
_entity_poly.pdbx_strand_id
1 'polypeptide(L)'
;MRAPIGPFDNAVPAPDCLAELVAPVARAVEGWTGDVPAGQILYVDTDPAIADTGAFVAHYGQDLLGRSANCVVVAAKRGGATTLAACLVPSAGRADVNGAVRRHLGARKVSFAPMDTAVELTGMEYGGITPLGLPDGWPVLVDPVVADMPYVLVGSGRRRGKLIAPGTLFAQLPGAELIEGLAL
;
A
#
# COMPACT_ATOMS: atom_id res chain seq x y z
N MET A 1 -15.13 -4.20 15.67
CA MET A 1 -14.61 -3.22 16.65
C MET A 1 -14.49 -1.86 15.98
N ARG A 2 -14.46 -0.76 16.73
CA ARG A 2 -14.18 0.55 16.12
C ARG A 2 -12.71 0.61 15.63
N ALA A 3 -12.49 1.16 14.44
CA ALA A 3 -11.16 1.40 13.91
C ALA A 3 -10.40 2.50 14.71
N PRO A 4 -9.07 2.46 14.73
CA PRO A 4 -8.25 3.46 15.42
C PRO A 4 -8.19 4.82 14.70
N ILE A 5 -8.58 4.87 13.42
CA ILE A 5 -8.65 6.08 12.59
C ILE A 5 -9.93 6.03 11.74
N GLY A 6 -10.43 7.20 11.36
CA GLY A 6 -11.66 7.33 10.56
C GLY A 6 -12.95 6.97 11.29
N PRO A 7 -14.10 7.10 10.61
CA PRO A 7 -15.42 6.87 11.19
C PRO A 7 -15.89 5.40 11.02
N PHE A 8 -14.99 4.42 11.08
CA PHE A 8 -15.34 3.02 10.85
C PHE A 8 -15.69 2.31 12.16
N ASP A 9 -16.98 2.05 12.40
CA ASP A 9 -17.45 1.33 13.60
C ASP A 9 -17.31 -0.19 13.48
N ASN A 10 -17.16 -0.69 12.25
CA ASN A 10 -17.08 -2.10 11.91
C ASN A 10 -15.74 -2.44 11.25
N ALA A 11 -14.67 -2.41 12.04
CA ALA A 11 -13.38 -2.98 11.70
C ALA A 11 -13.28 -4.43 12.19
N VAL A 12 -12.65 -5.28 11.38
CA VAL A 12 -12.41 -6.71 11.67
C VAL A 12 -10.91 -6.97 11.51
N PRO A 13 -10.25 -7.70 12.42
CA PRO A 13 -8.88 -8.16 12.16
C PRO A 13 -8.83 -8.93 10.84
N ALA A 14 -7.89 -8.57 9.96
CA ALA A 14 -7.77 -9.17 8.63
C ALA A 14 -7.62 -10.71 8.65
N PRO A 15 -6.91 -11.33 9.62
CA PRO A 15 -6.90 -12.79 9.77
C PRO A 15 -8.28 -13.43 9.96
N ASP A 16 -9.24 -12.69 10.51
CA ASP A 16 -10.60 -13.18 10.77
C ASP A 16 -11.54 -13.00 9.57
N CYS A 17 -11.09 -12.35 8.49
CA CYS A 17 -11.91 -12.07 7.30
C CYS A 17 -11.13 -12.21 5.98
N LEU A 18 -10.24 -13.20 5.88
CA LEU A 18 -9.39 -13.42 4.69
C LEU A 18 -10.17 -13.53 3.37
N ALA A 19 -11.41 -14.01 3.40
CA ALA A 19 -12.29 -14.12 2.22
C ALA A 19 -12.62 -12.75 1.58
N GLU A 20 -12.52 -11.66 2.33
CA GLU A 20 -12.74 -10.30 1.85
C GLU A 20 -11.53 -9.72 1.09
N LEU A 21 -10.39 -10.42 1.14
CA LEU A 21 -9.13 -10.00 0.51
C LEU A 21 -8.88 -10.77 -0.78
N VAL A 22 -8.07 -10.21 -1.68
CA VAL A 22 -7.55 -11.01 -2.81
C VAL A 22 -6.52 -12.02 -2.29
N ALA A 23 -6.41 -13.16 -2.98
CA ALA A 23 -5.52 -14.26 -2.60
C ALA A 23 -4.07 -13.85 -2.21
N PRO A 24 -3.37 -12.96 -2.93
CA PRO A 24 -2.04 -12.53 -2.51
C PRO A 24 -2.02 -11.81 -1.15
N VAL A 25 -2.99 -10.92 -0.91
CA VAL A 25 -3.09 -10.17 0.36
C VAL A 25 -3.50 -11.10 1.50
N ALA A 26 -4.48 -11.99 1.27
CA ALA A 26 -4.90 -12.98 2.26
C ALA A 26 -3.73 -13.87 2.71
N ARG A 27 -2.93 -14.40 1.78
CA ARG A 27 -1.74 -15.20 2.09
C ARG A 27 -0.69 -14.42 2.87
N ALA A 28 -0.49 -13.15 2.54
CA ALA A 28 0.46 -12.29 3.26
C ALA A 28 0.02 -12.00 4.70
N VAL A 29 -1.29 -11.82 4.92
CA VAL A 29 -1.86 -11.64 6.27
C VAL A 29 -1.78 -12.93 7.08
N GLU A 30 -2.13 -14.07 6.48
CA GLU A 30 -2.07 -15.40 7.13
C GLU A 30 -0.64 -15.81 7.49
N GLY A 31 0.32 -15.55 6.59
CA GLY A 31 1.74 -15.85 6.78
C GLY A 31 2.54 -14.75 7.50
N TRP A 32 1.88 -13.75 8.08
CA TRP A 32 2.56 -12.61 8.69
C TRP A 32 3.37 -13.02 9.93
N THR A 33 4.65 -12.62 9.98
CA THR A 33 5.60 -12.98 11.06
C THR A 33 6.36 -11.79 11.65
N GLY A 34 5.97 -10.55 11.33
CA GLY A 34 6.59 -9.34 11.88
C GLY A 34 6.23 -9.07 13.34
N ASP A 35 6.90 -8.08 13.93
CA ASP A 35 6.74 -7.67 15.33
C ASP A 35 5.36 -7.09 15.64
N VAL A 36 4.71 -6.49 14.64
CA VAL A 36 3.33 -6.04 14.75
C VAL A 36 2.42 -7.26 14.65
N PRO A 37 1.59 -7.59 15.65
CA PRO A 37 0.68 -8.74 15.56
C PRO A 37 -0.26 -8.63 14.36
N ALA A 38 -0.48 -9.73 13.63
CA ALA A 38 -1.37 -9.77 12.46
C ALA A 38 -2.80 -9.27 12.79
N GLY A 39 -3.25 -9.46 14.04
CA GLY A 39 -4.54 -8.94 14.52
C GLY A 39 -4.65 -7.41 14.60
N GLN A 40 -3.56 -6.66 14.41
CA GLN A 40 -3.56 -5.21 14.27
C GLN A 40 -3.70 -4.74 12.82
N ILE A 41 -3.68 -5.66 11.85
CA ILE A 41 -4.09 -5.38 10.47
C ILE A 41 -5.61 -5.47 10.49
N LEU A 42 -6.29 -4.34 10.31
CA LEU A 42 -7.74 -4.26 10.36
C LEU A 42 -8.30 -4.07 8.95
N TYR A 43 -9.28 -4.86 8.59
CA TYR A 43 -10.12 -4.62 7.43
C TYR A 43 -11.32 -3.74 7.81
N VAL A 44 -11.63 -2.77 6.96
CA VAL A 44 -12.88 -2.00 7.02
C VAL A 44 -13.58 -2.13 5.67
N ASP A 45 -14.88 -2.42 5.68
CA ASP A 45 -15.67 -2.44 4.45
C ASP A 45 -15.96 -1.01 4.00
N THR A 46 -15.76 -0.74 2.72
CA THR A 46 -15.95 0.58 2.12
C THR A 46 -16.45 0.44 0.69
N ASP A 47 -17.37 1.30 0.28
CA ASP A 47 -17.97 1.27 -1.06
C ASP A 47 -16.89 1.40 -2.18
N PRO A 48 -16.81 0.44 -3.13
CA PRO A 48 -15.86 0.49 -4.24
C PRO A 48 -16.07 1.67 -5.20
N ALA A 49 -17.25 2.31 -5.22
CA ALA A 49 -17.54 3.48 -6.04
C ALA A 49 -16.75 4.72 -5.59
N ILE A 50 -16.37 4.79 -4.32
CA ILE A 50 -15.63 5.92 -3.72
C ILE A 50 -14.21 5.52 -3.28
N ALA A 51 -13.64 4.49 -3.90
CA ALA A 51 -12.31 3.98 -3.54
C ALA A 51 -11.16 4.94 -3.90
N ASP A 52 -11.37 5.87 -4.83
CA ASP A 52 -10.39 6.91 -5.16
C ASP A 52 -10.14 7.82 -3.95
N THR A 53 -8.88 8.19 -3.69
CA THR A 53 -8.48 8.96 -2.51
C THR A 53 -9.33 10.22 -2.32
N GLY A 54 -9.60 10.99 -3.37
CA GLY A 54 -10.35 12.24 -3.27
C GLY A 54 -11.82 12.02 -2.90
N ALA A 55 -12.47 11.06 -3.57
CA ALA A 55 -13.85 10.68 -3.25
C ALA A 55 -13.95 10.05 -1.84
N PHE A 56 -12.95 9.26 -1.46
CA PHE A 56 -12.89 8.57 -0.18
C PHE A 56 -12.82 9.55 0.98
N VAL A 57 -11.89 10.52 0.94
CA VAL A 57 -11.74 11.52 2.01
C VAL A 57 -12.92 12.50 2.05
N ALA A 58 -13.52 12.83 0.90
CA ALA A 58 -14.73 13.63 0.83
C ALA A 58 -15.91 12.95 1.54
N HIS A 59 -15.98 11.62 1.50
CA HIS A 59 -17.04 10.84 2.12
C HIS A 59 -16.75 10.51 3.60
N TYR A 60 -15.56 10.00 3.91
CA TYR A 60 -15.22 9.47 5.24
C TYR A 60 -14.51 10.48 6.17
N GLY A 61 -14.04 11.61 5.65
CA GLY A 61 -13.41 12.65 6.45
C GLY A 61 -12.02 13.06 5.95
N GLN A 62 -11.75 14.36 6.03
CA GLN A 62 -10.51 14.96 5.52
C GLN A 62 -9.28 14.61 6.36
N ASP A 63 -9.46 14.22 7.63
CA ASP A 63 -8.37 13.78 8.49
C ASP A 63 -7.70 12.50 7.99
N LEU A 64 -8.43 11.68 7.22
CA LEU A 64 -7.89 10.47 6.61
C LEU A 64 -6.82 10.77 5.57
N LEU A 65 -6.83 11.95 4.93
CA LEU A 65 -5.79 12.30 3.94
C LEU A 65 -4.38 12.27 4.55
N GLY A 66 -4.25 12.70 5.81
CA GLY A 66 -2.98 12.67 6.56
C GLY A 66 -2.68 11.34 7.27
N ARG A 67 -3.58 10.35 7.15
CA ARG A 67 -3.48 9.02 7.79
C ARG A 67 -3.61 7.89 6.77
N SER A 68 -3.45 8.20 5.50
CA SER A 68 -3.55 7.25 4.39
C SER A 68 -2.26 7.22 3.59
N ALA A 69 -1.98 6.08 2.98
CA ALA A 69 -0.88 5.93 2.04
C ALA A 69 -1.34 5.23 0.76
N ASN A 70 -0.77 5.67 -0.36
CA ASN A 70 -1.01 5.10 -1.68
C ASN A 70 0.16 4.19 -2.05
N CYS A 71 -0.17 2.99 -2.54
CA CYS A 71 0.80 2.05 -3.09
C CYS A 71 0.74 2.10 -4.61
N VAL A 72 1.83 2.49 -5.25
CA VAL A 72 1.95 2.58 -6.71
C VAL A 72 3.07 1.68 -7.21
N VAL A 73 2.88 1.06 -8.37
CA VAL A 73 3.90 0.22 -8.99
C VAL A 73 4.64 1.02 -10.06
N VAL A 74 5.96 0.97 -10.02
CA VAL A 74 6.86 1.64 -10.97
C VAL A 74 7.67 0.62 -11.76
N ALA A 75 8.03 0.98 -12.99
CA ALA A 75 8.91 0.23 -13.87
C ALA A 75 10.23 1.00 -14.07
N ALA A 76 11.30 0.47 -13.50
CA ALA A 76 12.66 0.99 -13.57
C ALA A 76 13.45 0.27 -14.67
N LYS A 77 14.01 1.02 -15.62
CA LYS A 77 14.70 0.47 -16.79
C LYS A 77 16.19 0.81 -16.78
N ARG A 78 17.04 -0.19 -16.97
CA ARG A 78 18.50 -0.04 -17.16
C ARG A 78 19.04 -1.16 -18.04
N GLY A 79 19.83 -0.81 -19.06
CA GLY A 79 20.55 -1.80 -19.87
C GLY A 79 19.66 -2.85 -20.56
N GLY A 80 18.41 -2.49 -20.92
CA GLY A 80 17.44 -3.42 -21.50
C GLY A 80 16.61 -4.22 -20.49
N ALA A 81 17.02 -4.28 -19.23
CA ALA A 81 16.24 -4.89 -18.16
C ALA A 81 15.19 -3.92 -17.59
N THR A 82 14.07 -4.47 -17.12
CA THR A 82 13.03 -3.75 -16.38
C THR A 82 12.85 -4.40 -15.01
N THR A 83 12.99 -3.61 -13.95
CA THR A 83 12.68 -3.98 -12.57
C THR A 83 11.37 -3.31 -12.17
N LEU A 84 10.45 -4.08 -11.60
CA LEU A 84 9.24 -3.53 -10.99
C LEU A 84 9.49 -3.33 -9.49
N ALA A 85 8.95 -2.24 -8.94
CA ALA A 85 9.00 -1.94 -7.52
C ALA A 85 7.68 -1.30 -7.10
N ALA A 86 7.31 -1.47 -5.84
CA ALA A 86 6.21 -0.73 -5.23
C ALA A 86 6.76 0.49 -4.48
N CYS A 87 5.99 1.57 -4.48
CA CYS A 87 6.25 2.75 -3.67
C CYS A 87 5.04 2.99 -2.78
N LEU A 88 5.25 3.00 -1.47
CA LEU A 88 4.26 3.37 -0.47
C LEU A 88 4.55 4.78 0.03
N VAL A 89 3.67 5.72 -0.30
CA VAL A 89 3.82 7.15 0.02
C VAL A 89 2.56 7.71 0.65
N PRO A 90 2.63 8.77 1.48
CA PRO A 90 1.43 9.41 2.04
C PRO A 90 0.46 9.83 0.94
N SER A 91 -0.85 9.64 1.15
CA SER A 91 -1.88 9.96 0.15
C SER A 91 -2.02 11.46 -0.14
N ALA A 92 -1.50 12.32 0.75
CA ALA A 92 -1.42 13.77 0.56
C ALA A 92 -0.34 14.19 -0.45
N GLY A 93 0.60 13.30 -0.78
CA GLY A 93 1.70 13.54 -1.70
C GLY A 93 1.69 12.56 -2.87
N ARG A 94 2.82 12.52 -3.59
CA ARG A 94 3.04 11.57 -4.69
C ARG A 94 4.48 11.06 -4.68
N ALA A 95 4.70 9.85 -5.18
CA ALA A 95 6.05 9.30 -5.29
C ALA A 95 6.93 10.14 -6.23
N ASP A 96 8.15 10.46 -5.79
CA ASP A 96 9.21 11.05 -6.61
C ASP A 96 9.83 10.00 -7.53
N VAL A 97 9.06 9.59 -8.54
CA VAL A 97 9.43 8.56 -9.50
C VAL A 97 10.73 8.90 -10.23
N ASN A 98 10.92 10.18 -10.56
CA ASN A 98 12.04 10.63 -11.39
C ASN A 98 13.27 11.08 -10.58
N GLY A 99 13.13 11.42 -9.31
CA GLY A 99 14.25 11.71 -8.42
C GLY A 99 14.58 10.52 -7.52
N ALA A 100 13.95 10.44 -6.34
CA ALA A 100 14.21 9.45 -5.31
C ALA A 100 14.22 8.01 -5.84
N VAL A 101 13.12 7.57 -6.47
CA VAL A 101 12.96 6.19 -6.96
C VAL A 101 14.01 5.86 -8.04
N ARG A 102 14.16 6.72 -9.05
CA ARG A 102 15.15 6.53 -10.13
C ARG A 102 16.57 6.40 -9.60
N ARG A 103 16.94 7.28 -8.66
CA ARG A 103 18.27 7.28 -8.05
C ARG A 103 18.50 6.01 -7.24
N HIS A 104 17.54 5.65 -6.40
CA HIS A 104 17.62 4.49 -5.52
C HIS A 104 17.74 3.18 -6.32
N LEU A 105 16.87 2.97 -7.31
CA LEU A 105 16.92 1.78 -8.18
C LEU A 105 18.05 1.82 -9.23
N GLY A 106 18.89 2.88 -9.22
CA GLY A 106 19.98 3.07 -10.17
C GLY A 106 19.53 3.06 -11.63
N ALA A 107 18.30 3.48 -11.91
CA ALA A 107 17.65 3.31 -13.20
C ALA A 107 17.99 4.44 -14.19
N ARG A 108 18.04 4.12 -15.49
CA ARG A 108 18.17 5.12 -16.56
C ARG A 108 16.86 5.87 -16.77
N LYS A 109 15.73 5.16 -16.65
CA LYS A 109 14.37 5.69 -16.78
C LYS A 109 13.47 4.97 -15.79
N VAL A 110 12.56 5.71 -15.16
CA VAL A 110 11.46 5.14 -14.39
C VAL A 110 10.15 5.72 -14.90
N SER A 111 9.10 4.92 -14.89
CA SER A 111 7.73 5.36 -15.10
C SER A 111 6.81 4.59 -14.15
N PHE A 112 5.56 4.99 -14.03
CA PHE A 112 4.55 4.06 -13.52
C PHE A 112 4.52 2.80 -14.40
N ALA A 113 4.30 1.65 -13.79
CA ALA A 113 4.07 0.41 -14.52
C ALA A 113 2.74 0.52 -15.29
N PRO A 114 2.63 -0.11 -16.48
CA PRO A 114 1.35 -0.22 -17.15
C PRO A 114 0.31 -0.86 -16.24
N MET A 115 -0.93 -0.35 -16.28
CA MET A 115 -2.01 -0.81 -15.41
C MET A 115 -2.20 -2.33 -15.48
N ASP A 116 -2.31 -2.88 -16.69
CA ASP A 116 -2.53 -4.31 -16.90
C ASP A 116 -1.39 -5.14 -16.31
N THR A 117 -0.14 -4.70 -16.49
CA THR A 117 1.05 -5.34 -15.88
C THR A 117 1.00 -5.30 -14.37
N ALA A 118 0.62 -4.18 -13.76
CA ALA A 118 0.52 -4.06 -12.31
C ALA A 118 -0.59 -4.97 -11.75
N VAL A 119 -1.77 -4.97 -12.37
CA VAL A 119 -2.91 -5.82 -11.96
C VAL A 119 -2.57 -7.30 -12.11
N GLU A 120 -2.04 -7.71 -13.26
CA GLU A 120 -1.68 -9.10 -13.54
C GLU A 120 -0.64 -9.63 -12.54
N LEU A 121 0.44 -8.88 -12.32
CA LEU A 121 1.54 -9.37 -11.49
C LEU A 121 1.25 -9.28 -10.00
N THR A 122 0.51 -8.27 -9.55
CA THR A 122 0.13 -8.17 -8.13
C THR A 122 -1.04 -9.08 -7.77
N GLY A 123 -1.86 -9.48 -8.75
CA GLY A 123 -3.13 -10.17 -8.50
C GLY A 123 -4.15 -9.31 -7.75
N MET A 124 -4.01 -7.98 -7.80
CA MET A 124 -4.85 -7.00 -7.11
C MET A 124 -5.63 -6.15 -8.11
N GLU A 125 -6.75 -5.57 -7.66
CA GLU A 125 -7.53 -4.65 -8.50
C GLU A 125 -6.84 -3.29 -8.65
N TYR A 126 -7.01 -2.68 -9.82
CA TYR A 126 -6.58 -1.30 -10.04
C TYR A 126 -7.29 -0.33 -9.07
N GLY A 127 -6.50 0.54 -8.42
CA GLY A 127 -6.98 1.41 -7.35
C GLY A 127 -7.14 0.73 -5.98
N GLY A 128 -6.91 -0.59 -5.90
CA GLY A 128 -6.88 -1.37 -4.67
C GLY A 128 -5.48 -1.87 -4.28
N ILE A 129 -4.48 -1.69 -5.14
CA ILE A 129 -3.10 -2.18 -4.94
C ILE A 129 -2.58 -1.71 -3.56
N THR A 130 -1.95 -2.64 -2.85
CA THR A 130 -1.46 -2.48 -1.48
C THR A 130 -0.07 -3.12 -1.37
N PRO A 131 0.78 -2.73 -0.40
CA PRO A 131 2.14 -3.28 -0.31
C PRO A 131 2.16 -4.70 0.29
N LEU A 132 1.05 -5.16 0.89
CA LEU A 132 0.89 -6.52 1.39
C LEU A 132 0.63 -7.52 0.27
N GLY A 133 1.41 -8.60 0.18
CA GLY A 133 1.21 -9.66 -0.81
C GLY A 133 1.73 -9.36 -2.20
N LEU A 134 2.63 -8.38 -2.33
CA LEU A 134 3.37 -8.15 -3.58
C LEU A 134 4.26 -9.36 -3.94
N PRO A 135 4.61 -9.53 -5.23
CA PRO A 135 5.48 -10.63 -5.66
C PRO A 135 6.85 -10.63 -4.97
N ASP A 136 7.37 -11.82 -4.70
CA ASP A 136 8.69 -12.00 -4.10
C ASP A 136 9.79 -11.33 -4.95
N GLY A 137 10.75 -10.72 -4.27
CA GLY A 137 11.90 -10.05 -4.90
C GLY A 137 11.60 -8.65 -5.46
N TRP A 138 10.37 -8.14 -5.35
CA TRP A 138 10.08 -6.73 -5.65
C TRP A 138 10.61 -5.85 -4.50
N PRO A 139 11.35 -4.77 -4.81
CA PRO A 139 11.60 -3.71 -3.84
C PRO A 139 10.27 -3.04 -3.45
N VAL A 140 10.09 -2.81 -2.16
CA VAL A 140 8.97 -2.08 -1.57
C VAL A 140 9.52 -0.83 -0.93
N LEU A 141 9.54 0.26 -1.69
CA LEU A 141 10.07 1.54 -1.25
C LEU A 141 9.03 2.21 -0.37
N VAL A 142 9.35 2.45 0.89
CA VAL A 142 8.43 3.02 1.88
C VAL A 142 8.93 4.39 2.28
N ASP A 143 8.05 5.38 2.22
CA ASP A 143 8.35 6.71 2.75
C ASP A 143 8.39 6.64 4.29
N PRO A 144 9.45 7.12 4.97
CA PRO A 144 9.56 7.10 6.43
C PRO A 144 8.37 7.73 7.15
N VAL A 145 7.73 8.75 6.55
CA VAL A 145 6.54 9.38 7.12
C VAL A 145 5.40 8.37 7.29
N VAL A 146 5.26 7.41 6.37
CA VAL A 146 4.25 6.34 6.49
C VAL A 146 4.62 5.37 7.62
N ALA A 147 5.90 5.01 7.73
CA ALA A 147 6.38 4.10 8.78
C ALA A 147 6.21 4.68 10.19
N ASP A 148 6.29 6.00 10.32
CA ASP A 148 6.16 6.71 11.60
C ASP A 148 4.71 6.96 12.03
N MET A 149 3.73 6.71 11.15
CA MET A 149 2.32 6.90 11.49
C MET A 149 1.84 5.82 12.49
N PRO A 150 1.11 6.19 13.56
CA PRO A 150 0.55 5.22 14.50
C PRO A 150 -0.36 4.19 13.84
N TYR A 151 -1.16 4.63 12.85
CA TYR A 151 -1.98 3.78 11.98
C TYR A 151 -2.11 4.45 10.60
N VAL A 152 -2.08 3.63 9.56
CA VAL A 152 -2.17 4.03 8.15
C VAL A 152 -3.29 3.26 7.48
N LEU A 153 -4.13 3.97 6.72
CA LEU A 153 -5.12 3.40 5.82
C LEU A 153 -4.49 3.18 4.43
N VAL A 154 -4.60 1.96 3.90
CA VAL A 154 -4.09 1.56 2.59
C VAL A 154 -5.13 0.72 1.83
N GLY A 155 -4.88 0.45 0.55
CA GLY A 155 -5.70 -0.47 -0.25
C GLY A 155 -5.80 -1.86 0.37
N SER A 156 -6.87 -2.60 0.06
CA SER A 156 -7.08 -3.99 0.51
C SER A 156 -6.64 -5.05 -0.51
N GLY A 157 -6.08 -4.62 -1.64
CA GLY A 157 -5.95 -5.42 -2.86
C GLY A 157 -7.24 -5.47 -3.70
N ARG A 158 -8.36 -4.92 -3.20
CA ARG A 158 -9.61 -4.70 -3.92
C ARG A 158 -9.97 -3.21 -3.92
N ARG A 159 -10.87 -2.79 -4.81
CA ARG A 159 -11.52 -1.48 -4.72
C ARG A 159 -12.40 -1.39 -3.47
N ARG A 160 -13.12 -2.48 -3.16
CA ARG A 160 -13.96 -2.60 -1.96
C ARG A 160 -13.10 -2.82 -0.73
N GLY A 161 -13.43 -2.10 0.33
CA GLY A 161 -12.72 -2.14 1.60
C GLY A 161 -11.32 -1.53 1.57
N LYS A 162 -10.76 -1.38 2.77
CA LYS A 162 -9.40 -0.86 3.02
C LYS A 162 -8.76 -1.64 4.17
N LEU A 163 -7.44 -1.58 4.25
CA LEU A 163 -6.70 -2.05 5.42
C LEU A 163 -6.25 -0.86 6.25
N ILE A 164 -6.26 -1.03 7.57
CA ILE A 164 -5.71 -0.09 8.54
C ILE A 164 -4.71 -0.86 9.39
N ALA A 165 -3.46 -0.43 9.41
CA ALA A 165 -2.40 -1.10 10.17
C ALA A 165 -1.40 -0.09 10.74
N PRO A 166 -0.64 -0.42 11.80
CA PRO A 166 0.46 0.41 12.27
C PRO A 166 1.46 0.70 11.15
N GLY A 167 1.95 1.94 11.05
CA GLY A 167 2.91 2.34 10.02
C GLY A 167 4.18 1.49 10.02
N THR A 168 4.65 1.15 11.21
CA THR A 168 5.84 0.31 11.45
C THR A 168 5.73 -1.08 10.83
N LEU A 169 4.53 -1.56 10.53
CA LEU A 169 4.31 -2.83 9.84
C LEU A 169 4.88 -2.79 8.42
N PHE A 170 4.72 -1.67 7.70
CA PHE A 170 5.12 -1.57 6.31
C PHE A 170 6.64 -1.58 6.13
N ALA A 171 7.40 -1.16 7.14
CA ALA A 171 8.86 -1.26 7.17
C ALA A 171 9.37 -2.70 7.38
N GLN A 172 8.48 -3.64 7.75
CA GLN A 172 8.81 -5.05 8.01
C GLN A 172 8.39 -5.97 6.86
N LEU A 173 7.84 -5.42 5.78
CA LEU A 173 7.46 -6.21 4.62
C LEU A 173 8.69 -6.83 3.94
N PRO A 174 8.55 -8.01 3.32
CA PRO A 174 9.58 -8.54 2.43
C PRO A 174 9.95 -7.51 1.36
N GLY A 175 11.25 -7.19 1.26
CA GLY A 175 11.76 -6.19 0.31
C GLY A 175 11.52 -4.72 0.71
N ALA A 176 11.06 -4.45 1.94
CA ALA A 176 10.88 -3.08 2.42
C ALA A 176 12.20 -2.32 2.55
N GLU A 177 12.24 -1.12 1.98
CA GLU A 177 13.36 -0.19 2.10
C GLU A 177 12.83 1.21 2.42
N LEU A 178 13.29 1.81 3.52
CA LEU A 178 12.92 3.18 3.90
C LEU A 178 13.70 4.19 3.06
N ILE A 179 12.99 5.02 2.30
CA ILE A 179 13.59 5.98 1.36
C ILE A 179 13.24 7.41 1.77
N GLU A 180 14.24 8.13 2.27
CA GLU A 180 14.10 9.56 2.59
C GLU A 180 13.73 10.38 1.35
N GLY A 181 12.72 11.23 1.49
CA GLY A 181 12.20 12.06 0.39
C GLY A 181 11.58 11.24 -0.74
N LEU A 182 10.97 10.09 -0.44
CA LEU A 182 10.25 9.29 -1.44
C LEU A 182 9.02 10.02 -1.97
N ALA A 183 8.33 10.79 -1.13
CA ALA A 183 7.19 11.60 -1.51
C ALA A 183 7.53 13.07 -1.82
N LEU A 184 6.74 13.68 -2.72
CA LEU A 184 6.67 15.12 -3.06
C LEU A 184 5.35 15.73 -2.59
#